data_AF-A0A116PWP0-F1
#
_entry.id   AF-A0A116PWP0-F1
#
_cell.length_a   1.000
_cell.length_b   1.000
_cell.length_c   1.000
_cell.angle_alpha   90.00
_cell.angle_beta   90.00
_cell.angle_gamma   90.00
#
_symmetry.space_group_name_H-M   'P 1'
#
loop_
_entity.id
_entity.type
_entity.pdbx_description
1 polymer ?
#
loop_
_entity_poly.entity_id
_entity_poly.type
_entity_poly.pdbx_seq_one_letter_code
_entity_poly.pdbx_strand_id
1 'polypeptide(L)'
;MKKWFEPDILYLTKYWPEKTAKEIARELNFSESAVSSMASKLGLKKTAQKRRELHKKALLRSKYSFHHQYLDALKNGDERLVGYVTRPTMLGGQAERRFQYLIPDAINANEKIKINNPDYDFLYKGLKIDVKYSSASRRLDQKSTIWSIRTYGQSDLIIAFLERERGSELEDPFVIVLPTSLAHPRKKIEVHPNGKWWKLVIEEDDLSDMLEEYARVV
;
A
#
# COMPACT_ATOMS: atom_id res chain seq x y z
N MET A 1 -5.51 18.68 2.91
CA MET A 1 -6.42 17.76 3.62
C MET A 1 -6.55 16.52 2.76
N LYS A 2 -6.27 15.32 3.31
CA LYS A 2 -6.46 14.06 2.58
C LYS A 2 -7.93 13.95 2.12
N LYS A 3 -8.16 13.66 0.84
CA LYS A 3 -9.51 13.43 0.29
C LYS A 3 -9.98 12.02 0.61
N TRP A 4 -11.29 11.82 0.69
CA TRP A 4 -11.89 10.50 0.87
C TRP A 4 -12.14 9.87 -0.48
N PHE A 5 -11.68 8.64 -0.67
CA PHE A 5 -11.95 7.85 -1.87
C PHE A 5 -12.99 6.77 -1.58
N GLU A 6 -13.58 6.21 -2.64
CA GLU A 6 -14.59 5.16 -2.53
C GLU A 6 -14.12 3.96 -1.67
N PRO A 7 -12.86 3.47 -1.78
CA PRO A 7 -12.38 2.41 -0.90
C PRO A 7 -12.34 2.81 0.59
N ASP A 8 -12.02 4.07 0.91
CA ASP A 8 -12.00 4.57 2.28
C ASP A 8 -13.41 4.66 2.87
N ILE A 9 -14.38 5.07 2.03
CA ILE A 9 -15.80 5.16 2.38
C ILE A 9 -16.38 3.76 2.60
N LEU A 10 -16.07 2.81 1.70
CA LEU A 10 -16.47 1.41 1.84
C LEU A 10 -15.86 0.78 3.10
N TYR A 11 -14.58 1.03 3.37
CA TYR A 11 -13.92 0.54 4.58
C TYR A 11 -14.55 1.13 5.85
N LEU A 12 -14.72 2.46 5.89
CA LEU A 12 -15.37 3.15 7.01
C LEU A 12 -16.76 2.57 7.25
N THR A 13 -17.59 2.45 6.21
CA THR A 13 -18.96 1.95 6.31
C THR A 13 -19.00 0.52 6.82
N LYS A 14 -18.15 -0.37 6.28
CA LYS A 14 -18.07 -1.78 6.67
C LYS A 14 -17.62 -1.95 8.12
N TYR A 15 -16.61 -1.21 8.57
CA TYR A 15 -15.98 -1.43 9.86
C TYR A 15 -16.42 -0.47 10.96
N TRP A 16 -17.21 0.56 10.64
CA TRP A 16 -17.74 1.49 11.63
C TRP A 16 -18.42 0.78 12.80
N PRO A 17 -19.30 -0.23 12.63
CA PRO A 17 -20.00 -0.85 13.76
C PRO A 17 -19.06 -1.50 14.77
N GLU A 18 -17.91 -2.03 14.31
CA GLU A 18 -17.04 -2.92 15.09
C GLU A 18 -15.72 -2.29 15.54
N LYS A 19 -15.39 -1.08 15.08
CA LYS A 19 -14.13 -0.40 15.41
C LYS A 19 -14.33 0.98 15.99
N THR A 20 -13.40 1.43 16.82
CA THR A 20 -13.35 2.83 17.29
C THR A 20 -12.96 3.78 16.18
N ALA A 21 -13.35 5.06 16.28
CA ALA A 21 -12.91 6.08 15.33
C ALA A 21 -11.38 6.19 15.28
N LYS A 22 -10.70 6.02 16.42
CA LYS A 22 -9.25 5.96 16.54
C LYS A 22 -8.60 4.77 15.82
N GLU A 23 -9.23 3.60 15.80
CA GLU A 23 -8.73 2.42 15.07
C GLU A 23 -8.88 2.65 13.56
N ILE A 24 -10.05 3.07 13.12
CA ILE A 24 -10.31 3.37 11.70
C ILE A 24 -9.42 4.52 11.21
N ALA A 25 -9.18 5.53 12.04
CA ALA A 25 -8.26 6.63 11.74
C ALA A 25 -6.83 6.15 11.51
N ARG A 26 -6.34 5.20 12.31
CA ARG A 26 -5.02 4.58 12.11
C ARG A 26 -4.96 3.75 10.83
N GLU A 27 -6.00 2.98 10.54
CA GLU A 27 -6.06 2.08 9.39
C GLU A 27 -6.20 2.84 8.05
N LEU A 28 -6.97 3.93 8.05
CA LEU A 28 -7.20 4.77 6.86
C LEU A 28 -6.26 6.00 6.78
N ASN A 29 -5.35 6.17 7.74
CA ASN A 29 -4.45 7.32 7.84
C ASN A 29 -5.20 8.68 7.79
N PHE A 30 -6.28 8.78 8.56
CA PHE A 30 -7.01 10.02 8.81
C PHE A 30 -6.83 10.44 10.27
N SER A 31 -7.15 11.70 10.59
CA SER A 31 -7.34 12.05 12.00
C SER A 31 -8.63 11.40 12.53
N GLU A 32 -8.68 11.09 13.82
CA GLU A 32 -9.89 10.59 14.48
C GLU A 32 -11.08 11.54 14.29
N SER A 33 -10.81 12.85 14.27
CA SER A 33 -11.80 13.88 13.97
C SER A 33 -12.31 13.81 12.52
N ALA A 34 -11.43 13.57 11.54
CA ALA A 34 -11.83 13.42 10.14
C ALA A 34 -12.70 12.18 9.92
N VAL A 35 -12.35 11.05 10.55
CA VAL A 35 -13.17 9.84 10.53
C VAL A 35 -14.53 10.06 11.17
N SER A 36 -14.57 10.72 12.34
CA SER A 36 -15.83 11.02 13.03
C SER A 36 -16.72 11.97 12.23
N SER A 37 -16.10 12.96 11.57
CA SER A 37 -16.78 13.90 10.66
C SER A 37 -17.35 13.16 9.45
N MET A 38 -16.57 12.30 8.81
CA MET A 38 -17.05 11.53 7.65
C MET A 38 -18.13 10.52 8.03
N ALA A 39 -17.97 9.80 9.14
CA ALA A 39 -19.01 8.89 9.64
C ALA A 39 -20.34 9.63 9.87
N SER A 40 -20.26 10.85 10.40
CA SER A 40 -21.43 11.72 10.57
C SER A 40 -22.06 12.12 9.23
N LYS A 41 -21.24 12.48 8.22
CA LYS A 41 -21.71 12.80 6.85
C LYS A 41 -22.39 11.61 6.18
N LEU A 42 -21.91 10.39 6.43
CA LEU A 42 -22.46 9.14 5.92
C LEU A 42 -23.67 8.62 6.75
N GLY A 43 -24.10 9.36 7.79
CA GLY A 43 -25.21 8.94 8.65
C GLY A 43 -24.90 7.77 9.60
N LEU A 44 -23.63 7.40 9.72
CA LEU A 44 -23.18 6.26 10.53
C LEU A 44 -23.18 6.63 12.02
N LYS A 45 -24.08 6.02 12.80
CA LYS A 45 -24.22 6.28 14.24
C LYS A 45 -23.88 5.04 15.08
N LYS A 46 -23.29 5.28 16.24
CA LYS A 46 -23.09 4.27 17.30
C LYS A 46 -23.98 4.63 18.48
N THR A 47 -24.51 3.62 19.17
CA THR A 47 -25.15 3.83 20.47
C THR A 47 -24.09 4.14 21.54
N ALA A 48 -24.50 4.81 22.62
CA ALA A 48 -23.60 5.06 23.75
C ALA A 48 -23.08 3.75 24.39
N GLN A 49 -23.89 2.69 24.37
CA GLN A 49 -23.50 1.36 24.82
C GLN A 49 -22.40 0.76 23.94
N LYS A 50 -22.58 0.73 22.61
CA LYS A 50 -21.57 0.20 21.69
C LYS A 50 -20.27 0.99 21.76
N ARG A 51 -20.33 2.33 21.92
CA ARG A 51 -19.12 3.14 22.14
C ARG A 51 -18.35 2.73 23.40
N ARG A 52 -19.05 2.51 24.52
CA ARG A 52 -18.45 2.06 25.79
C ARG A 52 -17.84 0.67 25.67
N GLU A 53 -18.52 -0.25 24.99
CA GLU A 53 -18.04 -1.60 24.72
C GLU A 53 -16.75 -1.58 23.90
N LEU A 54 -16.72 -0.85 22.78
CA LEU A 54 -15.53 -0.70 21.93
C LEU A 54 -14.37 -0.04 22.68
N HIS A 55 -14.65 0.98 23.50
CA HIS A 55 -13.63 1.64 24.31
C HIS A 55 -13.06 0.71 25.38
N LYS A 56 -13.91 -0.07 26.06
CA LYS A 56 -13.48 -1.10 27.03
C LYS A 56 -12.66 -2.19 26.36
N LYS A 57 -13.05 -2.64 25.16
CA LYS A 57 -12.30 -3.60 24.34
C LYS A 57 -10.93 -3.05 23.92
N ALA A 58 -10.86 -1.77 23.52
CA ALA A 58 -9.62 -1.10 23.18
C ALA A 58 -8.70 -0.91 24.41
N LEU A 59 -9.25 -0.56 25.57
CA LEU A 59 -8.51 -0.46 26.84
C LEU A 59 -7.99 -1.82 27.34
N LEU A 60 -8.80 -2.88 27.20
CA LEU A 60 -8.40 -4.24 27.51
C LEU A 60 -7.26 -4.67 26.58
N ARG A 61 -7.39 -4.42 25.26
CA ARG A 61 -6.32 -4.66 24.28
C ARG A 61 -5.04 -3.88 24.57
N SER A 62 -5.13 -2.63 25.04
CA SER A 62 -3.93 -1.84 25.40
C SER A 62 -3.25 -2.31 26.70
N LYS A 63 -3.97 -3.02 27.58
CA LYS A 63 -3.44 -3.60 28.82
C LYS A 63 -2.98 -5.06 28.67
N TYR A 64 -3.40 -5.74 27.60
CA TYR A 64 -3.06 -7.13 27.32
C TYR A 64 -1.65 -7.25 26.73
N SER A 65 -0.76 -7.94 27.43
CA SER A 65 0.61 -8.22 27.01
C SER A 65 0.68 -8.87 25.61
N PHE A 66 1.73 -8.52 24.85
CA PHE A 66 2.05 -8.95 23.49
C PHE A 66 1.80 -10.44 23.20
N HIS A 67 2.15 -11.33 24.12
CA HIS A 67 1.97 -12.77 23.94
C HIS A 67 0.50 -13.20 23.85
N HIS A 68 -0.40 -12.53 24.56
CA HIS A 68 -1.82 -12.91 24.51
C HIS A 68 -2.47 -12.48 23.20
N GLN A 69 -2.05 -11.36 22.61
CA GLN A 69 -2.54 -10.90 21.31
C GLN A 69 -2.06 -11.82 20.18
N TYR A 70 -0.82 -12.30 20.27
CA TYR A 70 -0.25 -13.27 19.33
C TYR A 70 -0.92 -14.65 19.44
N LEU A 71 -1.17 -15.13 20.67
CA LEU A 71 -1.89 -16.39 20.89
C LEU A 71 -3.34 -16.35 20.41
N ASP A 72 -4.05 -15.22 20.58
CA ASP A 72 -5.40 -15.04 20.04
C ASP A 72 -5.39 -14.96 18.51
N ALA A 73 -4.39 -14.34 17.88
CA ALA A 73 -4.23 -14.29 16.42
C ALA A 73 -4.01 -15.70 15.84
N LEU A 74 -3.13 -16.50 16.47
CA LEU A 74 -2.93 -17.91 16.11
C LEU A 74 -4.20 -18.75 16.31
N LYS A 75 -4.93 -18.52 17.40
CA LYS A 75 -6.16 -19.26 17.73
C LYS A 75 -7.31 -18.95 16.77
N ASN A 76 -7.34 -17.75 16.19
CA ASN A 76 -8.39 -17.30 15.26
C ASN A 76 -7.97 -17.39 13.78
N GLY A 77 -6.76 -17.88 13.47
CA GLY A 77 -6.26 -18.00 12.09
C GLY A 77 -6.05 -16.66 11.38
N ASP A 78 -5.86 -15.58 12.14
CA ASP A 78 -5.84 -14.20 11.63
C ASP A 78 -4.41 -13.64 11.68
N GLU A 79 -3.67 -13.83 10.58
CA GLU A 79 -2.28 -13.34 10.43
C GLU A 79 -2.20 -11.82 10.23
N ARG A 80 -3.34 -11.12 10.17
CA ARG A 80 -3.40 -9.69 9.86
C ARG A 80 -3.79 -8.88 11.09
N LEU A 81 -2.73 -8.34 11.73
CA LEU A 81 -2.65 -7.08 12.50
C LEU A 81 -2.67 -7.16 14.03
N VAL A 82 -1.58 -6.69 14.67
CA VAL A 82 -1.67 -5.58 15.66
C VAL A 82 -0.36 -4.75 15.70
N GLY A 83 -0.42 -3.46 15.36
CA GLY A 83 0.43 -2.39 15.93
C GLY A 83 1.83 -2.11 15.38
N TYR A 84 2.44 -2.97 14.55
CA TYR A 84 3.87 -2.88 14.19
C TYR A 84 4.20 -2.62 12.70
N VAL A 85 3.21 -2.35 11.84
CA VAL A 85 3.47 -2.06 10.42
C VAL A 85 3.92 -0.60 10.28
N THR A 86 5.18 -0.37 9.91
CA THR A 86 5.70 0.98 9.68
C THR A 86 4.97 1.66 8.51
N ARG A 87 4.92 3.00 8.47
CA ARG A 87 4.31 3.75 7.35
C ARG A 87 4.84 3.28 5.97
N PRO A 88 6.15 3.06 5.77
CA PRO A 88 6.66 2.47 4.53
C PRO A 88 6.07 1.09 4.21
N THR A 89 5.95 0.20 5.19
CA THR A 89 5.35 -1.13 4.99
C THR A 89 3.86 -1.02 4.64
N MET A 90 3.13 -0.11 5.28
CA MET A 90 1.73 0.16 4.92
C MET A 90 1.59 0.70 3.49
N LEU A 91 2.50 1.58 3.06
CA LEU A 91 2.49 2.14 1.71
C LEU A 91 2.88 1.12 0.65
N GLY A 92 3.82 0.21 0.95
CA GLY A 92 4.13 -0.94 0.11
C GLY A 92 2.90 -1.82 -0.13
N GLY A 93 2.23 -2.24 0.95
CA GLY A 93 1.00 -3.04 0.82
C GLY A 93 -0.16 -2.29 0.17
N GLN A 94 -0.21 -0.95 0.25
CA GLN A 94 -1.19 -0.16 -0.50
C GLN A 94 -0.85 -0.09 -1.99
N ALA A 95 0.42 0.00 -2.36
CA ALA A 95 0.87 -0.04 -3.75
C ALA A 95 0.56 -1.39 -4.39
N GLU A 96 0.79 -2.51 -3.70
CA GLU A 96 0.38 -3.85 -4.17
C GLU A 96 -1.13 -3.95 -4.41
N ARG A 97 -1.95 -3.42 -3.48
CA ARG A 97 -3.41 -3.39 -3.68
C ARG A 97 -3.83 -2.51 -4.85
N ARG A 98 -3.16 -1.38 -5.03
CA ARG A 98 -3.41 -0.45 -6.15
C ARG A 98 -3.06 -1.12 -7.48
N PHE A 99 -1.92 -1.80 -7.54
CA PHE A 99 -1.53 -2.60 -8.70
C PHE A 99 -2.57 -3.67 -9.04
N GLN A 100 -3.01 -4.47 -8.06
CA GLN A 100 -4.03 -5.52 -8.29
C GLN A 100 -5.37 -4.93 -8.75
N TYR A 101 -5.72 -3.71 -8.31
CA TYR A 101 -6.92 -3.02 -8.78
C TYR A 101 -6.81 -2.60 -10.26
N LEU A 102 -5.65 -2.08 -10.67
CA LEU A 102 -5.39 -1.66 -12.05
C LEU A 102 -5.27 -2.88 -12.99
N ILE A 103 -4.66 -3.95 -12.51
CA ILE A 103 -4.38 -5.16 -13.28
C ILE A 103 -5.07 -6.36 -12.59
N PRO A 104 -6.40 -6.48 -12.70
CA PRO A 104 -7.19 -7.48 -11.97
C PRO A 104 -6.81 -8.92 -12.33
N ASP A 105 -6.29 -9.14 -13.53
CA ASP A 105 -5.88 -10.46 -14.02
C ASP A 105 -4.49 -10.89 -13.53
N ALA A 106 -3.74 -10.00 -12.84
CA ALA A 106 -2.48 -10.37 -12.23
C ALA A 106 -2.70 -11.33 -11.06
N ILE A 107 -1.92 -12.40 -11.02
CA ILE A 107 -2.00 -13.44 -9.99
C ILE A 107 -1.09 -13.04 -8.83
N ASN A 108 -1.67 -12.72 -7.67
CA ASN A 108 -0.91 -12.45 -6.45
C ASN A 108 -0.16 -13.72 -5.99
N ALA A 109 1.17 -13.62 -5.90
CA ALA A 109 2.04 -14.74 -5.58
C ALA A 109 1.84 -15.23 -4.13
N ASN A 110 1.65 -14.31 -3.18
CA ASN A 110 1.46 -14.62 -1.76
C ASN A 110 0.14 -15.36 -1.48
N GLU A 111 -0.91 -15.14 -2.28
CA GLU A 111 -2.21 -15.77 -2.05
C GLU A 111 -2.31 -17.19 -2.64
N LYS A 112 -1.58 -17.48 -3.73
CA LYS A 112 -1.78 -18.71 -4.51
C LYS A 112 -0.55 -19.62 -4.61
N ILE A 113 0.68 -19.13 -4.43
CA ILE A 113 1.92 -19.90 -4.61
C ILE A 113 2.48 -20.31 -3.24
N LYS A 114 1.72 -21.15 -2.51
CA LYS A 114 1.98 -21.50 -1.10
C LYS A 114 3.26 -22.31 -0.78
N ILE A 115 4.11 -22.66 -1.76
CA ILE A 115 5.17 -23.67 -1.53
C ILE A 115 6.61 -23.12 -1.65
N ASN A 116 6.85 -21.97 -2.29
CA ASN A 116 8.18 -21.36 -2.32
C ASN A 116 8.00 -19.86 -2.24
N ASN A 117 8.47 -19.23 -1.14
CA ASN A 117 8.45 -17.78 -0.90
C ASN A 117 9.02 -17.03 -2.12
N PRO A 118 8.19 -16.58 -3.07
CA PRO A 118 8.67 -16.14 -4.37
C PRO A 118 9.21 -14.72 -4.25
N ASP A 119 10.30 -14.42 -4.97
CA ASP A 119 11.00 -13.12 -4.91
C ASP A 119 10.31 -12.05 -5.79
N TYR A 120 8.98 -12.14 -5.92
CA TYR A 120 8.10 -11.27 -6.71
C TYR A 120 6.67 -11.29 -6.14
N ASP A 121 5.91 -10.22 -6.36
CA ASP A 121 4.57 -10.02 -5.78
C ASP A 121 3.45 -10.56 -6.68
N PHE A 122 3.58 -10.44 -8.00
CA PHE A 122 2.56 -10.83 -8.97
C PHE A 122 3.13 -11.58 -10.17
N LEU A 123 2.32 -12.48 -10.73
CA LEU A 123 2.54 -13.05 -12.06
C LEU A 123 1.48 -12.49 -13.02
N TYR A 124 1.91 -11.88 -14.12
CA TYR A 124 1.01 -11.35 -15.15
C TYR A 124 1.43 -11.86 -16.52
N LYS A 125 0.60 -12.72 -17.13
CA LYS A 125 0.86 -13.29 -18.47
C LYS A 125 2.31 -13.81 -18.67
N GLY A 126 2.86 -14.44 -17.62
CA GLY A 126 4.24 -14.97 -17.63
C GLY A 126 5.30 -14.03 -17.06
N LEU A 127 5.02 -12.73 -16.95
CA LEU A 127 5.90 -11.74 -16.32
C LEU A 127 5.87 -11.86 -14.79
N LYS A 128 7.04 -12.00 -14.17
CA LYS A 128 7.22 -11.85 -12.73
C LYS A 128 7.36 -10.37 -12.38
N ILE A 129 6.46 -9.86 -11.57
CA ILE A 129 6.36 -8.45 -11.22
C ILE A 129 6.58 -8.27 -9.73
N ASP A 130 7.48 -7.36 -9.38
CA ASP A 130 7.67 -6.86 -8.02
C ASP A 130 7.12 -5.42 -7.94
N VAL A 131 6.23 -5.17 -6.99
CA VAL A 131 5.54 -3.89 -6.83
C VAL A 131 6.16 -3.11 -5.69
N LYS A 132 6.48 -1.84 -5.94
CA LYS A 132 7.09 -0.97 -4.93
C LYS A 132 6.36 0.34 -4.80
N TYR A 133 6.54 0.94 -3.63
CA TYR A 133 6.22 2.34 -3.39
C TYR A 133 7.51 3.10 -3.09
N SER A 134 7.66 4.30 -3.64
CA SER A 134 8.70 5.23 -3.24
C SER A 134 8.11 6.58 -2.87
N SER A 135 8.46 7.06 -1.67
CA SER A 135 8.16 8.44 -1.29
C SER A 135 8.96 9.44 -2.13
N ALA A 136 8.36 10.62 -2.32
CA ALA A 136 9.02 11.81 -2.86
C ALA A 136 9.96 12.38 -1.79
N SER A 137 11.25 12.29 -2.04
CA SER A 137 12.27 12.95 -1.21
C SER A 137 12.74 14.24 -1.87
N ARG A 138 12.98 15.28 -1.07
CA ARG A 138 13.76 16.45 -1.47
C ARG A 138 14.99 16.50 -0.57
N ARG A 139 16.18 16.55 -1.17
CA ARG A 139 17.37 16.89 -0.40
C ARG A 139 17.35 18.39 -0.10
N LEU A 140 17.84 18.80 1.08
CA LEU A 140 17.81 20.19 1.55
C LEU A 140 18.52 21.17 0.58
N ASP A 141 19.45 20.65 -0.21
CA ASP A 141 20.29 21.36 -1.18
C ASP A 141 19.79 21.28 -2.63
N GLN A 142 18.76 20.48 -2.93
CA GLN A 142 18.28 20.26 -4.30
C GLN A 142 16.84 20.75 -4.51
N LYS A 143 16.62 21.42 -5.65
CA LYS A 143 15.28 21.86 -6.08
C LYS A 143 14.43 20.73 -6.67
N SER A 144 15.01 19.56 -6.93
CA SER A 144 14.35 18.42 -7.59
C SER A 144 13.90 17.35 -6.61
N THR A 145 12.71 16.82 -6.85
CA THR A 145 12.19 15.61 -6.18
C THR A 145 12.95 14.37 -6.65
N ILE A 146 13.23 13.44 -5.74
CA ILE A 146 13.95 12.19 -6.02
C ILE A 146 13.17 11.03 -5.40
N TRP A 147 13.13 9.91 -6.11
CA TRP A 147 12.58 8.64 -5.63
C TRP A 147 13.67 7.57 -5.61
N SER A 148 13.62 6.68 -4.61
CA SER A 148 14.64 5.67 -4.38
C SER A 148 14.01 4.29 -4.46
N ILE A 149 14.37 3.52 -5.48
CA ILE A 149 13.79 2.20 -5.73
C ILE A 149 14.88 1.16 -5.50
N ARG A 150 14.58 0.16 -4.66
CA ARG A 150 15.44 -1.02 -4.49
C ARG A 150 15.20 -1.97 -5.66
N THR A 151 16.27 -2.51 -6.21
CA THR A 151 16.26 -3.31 -7.44
C THR A 151 16.85 -4.70 -7.22
N TYR A 152 16.69 -5.23 -6.02
CA TYR A 152 17.01 -6.62 -5.71
C TYR A 152 15.84 -7.51 -6.13
N GLY A 153 16.14 -8.77 -6.43
CA GLY A 153 15.12 -9.79 -6.71
C GLY A 153 15.36 -10.49 -8.04
N GLN A 154 14.45 -11.41 -8.36
CA GLN A 154 14.43 -12.15 -9.63
C GLN A 154 13.17 -11.86 -10.47
N SER A 155 12.49 -10.75 -10.19
CA SER A 155 11.39 -10.28 -11.04
C SER A 155 11.91 -9.84 -12.41
N ASP A 156 11.05 -9.92 -13.43
CA ASP A 156 11.34 -9.41 -14.77
C ASP A 156 11.16 -7.88 -14.80
N LEU A 157 10.11 -7.42 -14.12
CA LEU A 157 9.76 -6.01 -13.99
C LEU A 157 9.62 -5.61 -12.52
N ILE A 158 10.05 -4.38 -12.22
CA ILE A 158 9.66 -3.66 -11.01
C ILE A 158 8.68 -2.57 -11.44
N ILE A 159 7.49 -2.58 -10.84
CA ILE A 159 6.49 -1.53 -11.00
C ILE A 159 6.52 -0.70 -9.72
N ALA A 160 7.00 0.54 -9.80
CA ALA A 160 7.05 1.41 -8.63
C ALA A 160 6.10 2.59 -8.77
N PHE A 161 5.20 2.76 -7.81
CA PHE A 161 4.40 3.96 -7.65
C PHE A 161 5.24 5.03 -6.97
N LEU A 162 5.47 6.12 -7.68
CA LEU A 162 6.26 7.26 -7.26
C LEU A 162 5.31 8.35 -6.77
N GLU A 163 5.38 8.66 -5.48
CA GLU A 163 4.60 9.73 -4.86
C GLU A 163 4.82 11.05 -5.63
N ARG A 164 3.76 11.68 -6.15
CA ARG A 164 3.88 12.87 -7.02
C ARG A 164 4.49 14.06 -6.27
N GLU A 165 3.98 14.29 -5.06
CA GLU A 165 4.48 15.31 -4.14
C GLU A 165 4.64 14.76 -2.73
N ARG A 166 5.62 15.25 -1.96
CA ARG A 166 5.84 14.78 -0.59
C ARG A 166 4.57 14.95 0.26
N GLY A 167 4.04 13.85 0.76
CA GLY A 167 2.81 13.77 1.55
C GLY A 167 1.55 13.39 0.76
N SER A 168 1.62 13.33 -0.58
CA SER A 168 0.51 12.87 -1.44
C SER A 168 0.34 11.34 -1.42
N GLU A 169 1.36 10.60 -0.97
CA GLU A 169 1.34 9.14 -0.92
C GLU A 169 1.00 8.53 -2.30
N LEU A 170 -0.15 7.86 -2.43
CA LEU A 170 -0.66 7.26 -3.66
C LEU A 170 -1.80 8.09 -4.27
N GLU A 171 -1.95 9.36 -3.92
CA GLU A 171 -2.83 10.29 -4.63
C GLU A 171 -2.14 10.67 -5.95
N ASP A 172 -2.68 10.15 -7.05
CA ASP A 172 -2.21 10.40 -8.41
C ASP A 172 -0.68 10.16 -8.56
N PRO A 173 -0.17 8.95 -8.31
CA PRO A 173 1.26 8.68 -8.39
C PRO A 173 1.71 8.61 -9.84
N PHE A 174 2.98 8.97 -10.10
CA PHE A 174 3.62 8.49 -11.33
C PHE A 174 3.92 7.00 -11.20
N VAL A 175 3.99 6.29 -12.32
CA VAL A 175 4.38 4.88 -12.32
C VAL A 175 5.66 4.71 -13.14
N ILE A 176 6.66 4.02 -12.60
CA ILE A 176 7.81 3.58 -13.39
C ILE A 176 7.71 2.08 -13.65
N VAL A 177 7.83 1.71 -14.92
CA VAL A 177 7.94 0.32 -15.36
C VAL A 177 9.41 0.03 -15.62
N LEU A 178 10.08 -0.63 -14.68
CA LEU A 178 11.51 -0.86 -14.70
C LEU A 178 11.84 -2.33 -15.01
N PRO A 179 12.33 -2.65 -16.22
CA PRO A 179 12.98 -3.92 -16.47
C PRO A 179 14.18 -4.11 -15.54
N THR A 180 14.18 -5.19 -14.75
CA THR A 180 15.24 -5.44 -13.76
C THR A 180 16.61 -5.64 -14.41
N SER A 181 16.63 -6.18 -15.62
CA SER A 181 17.82 -6.33 -16.46
C SER A 181 18.55 -5.00 -16.72
N LEU A 182 17.82 -3.89 -16.87
CA LEU A 182 18.41 -2.55 -17.05
C LEU A 182 19.06 -2.02 -15.77
N ALA A 183 18.52 -2.38 -14.61
CA ALA A 183 19.04 -1.94 -13.32
C ALA A 183 20.26 -2.76 -12.88
N HIS A 184 20.40 -4.01 -13.32
CA HIS A 184 21.50 -4.90 -12.93
C HIS A 184 22.90 -4.31 -13.25
N PRO A 185 23.92 -4.51 -12.38
CA PRO A 185 23.91 -5.16 -11.07
C PRO A 185 23.55 -4.20 -9.92
N ARG A 186 22.97 -3.03 -10.22
CA ARG A 186 22.62 -2.06 -9.17
C ARG A 186 21.56 -2.66 -8.25
N LYS A 187 21.77 -2.41 -6.98
CA LYS A 187 20.91 -2.83 -5.87
C LYS A 187 19.84 -1.79 -5.50
N LYS A 188 20.05 -0.57 -5.97
CA LYS A 188 19.17 0.58 -5.79
C LYS A 188 19.41 1.56 -6.92
N ILE A 189 18.34 2.21 -7.37
CA ILE A 189 18.40 3.35 -8.29
C ILE A 189 17.76 4.58 -7.63
N GLU A 190 18.17 5.75 -8.10
CA GLU A 190 17.50 7.01 -7.81
C GLU A 190 16.88 7.52 -9.11
N VAL A 191 15.57 7.79 -9.07
CA VAL A 191 14.81 8.36 -10.17
C VAL A 191 14.75 9.87 -9.94
N HIS A 192 15.19 10.62 -10.95
CA HIS A 192 15.21 12.08 -10.99
C HIS A 192 14.40 12.53 -12.21
N PRO A 193 13.60 13.62 -12.15
CA PRO A 193 12.80 14.10 -13.28
C PRO A 193 13.60 14.34 -14.57
N ASN A 194 14.84 14.80 -14.43
CA ASN A 194 15.75 15.05 -15.56
C ASN A 194 16.76 13.91 -15.78
N GLY A 195 16.57 12.78 -15.10
CA GLY A 195 17.47 11.64 -15.14
C GLY A 195 17.07 10.60 -16.18
N LYS A 196 18.02 9.74 -16.56
CA LYS A 196 17.78 8.69 -17.56
C LYS A 196 16.62 7.74 -17.22
N TRP A 197 16.39 7.48 -15.93
CA TRP A 197 15.34 6.57 -15.46
C TRP A 197 13.95 7.17 -15.61
N TRP A 198 13.82 8.49 -15.70
CA TRP A 198 12.54 9.16 -15.92
C TRP A 198 11.90 8.79 -17.25
N LYS A 199 12.71 8.35 -18.23
CA LYS A 199 12.22 7.89 -19.53
C LYS A 199 11.35 6.63 -19.47
N LEU A 200 11.36 5.94 -18.32
CA LEU A 200 10.55 4.74 -18.06
C LEU A 200 9.32 5.07 -17.20
N VAL A 201 9.13 6.35 -16.85
CA VAL A 201 7.99 6.81 -16.08
C VAL A 201 6.84 7.08 -17.04
N ILE A 202 5.66 6.59 -16.67
CA ILE A 202 4.39 6.72 -17.36
C ILE A 202 3.34 7.25 -16.39
N GLU A 203 2.21 7.72 -16.92
CA GLU A 203 1.03 7.96 -16.10
C GLU A 203 0.39 6.61 -15.73
N GLU A 204 -0.37 6.60 -14.63
CA GLU A 204 -0.95 5.37 -14.10
C GLU A 204 -1.91 4.68 -15.08
N ASP A 205 -2.69 5.47 -15.82
CA ASP A 205 -3.69 4.97 -16.76
C ASP A 205 -3.04 4.17 -17.92
N ASP A 206 -1.77 4.43 -18.23
CA ASP A 206 -1.03 3.76 -19.30
C ASP A 206 -0.41 2.42 -18.86
N LEU A 207 -0.48 2.08 -17.56
CA LEU A 207 0.19 0.89 -17.00
C LEU A 207 -0.28 -0.41 -17.65
N SER A 208 -1.59 -0.54 -17.88
CA SER A 208 -2.17 -1.75 -18.47
C SER A 208 -1.61 -1.99 -19.88
N ASP A 209 -1.63 -0.97 -20.73
CA ASP A 209 -1.14 -1.05 -22.11
C ASP A 209 0.36 -1.36 -22.16
N MET A 210 1.14 -0.71 -21.30
CA MET A 210 2.57 -0.97 -21.20
C MET A 210 2.87 -2.42 -20.78
N LEU A 211 2.12 -2.99 -19.84
CA LEU A 211 2.30 -4.39 -19.44
C LEU A 211 1.90 -5.37 -20.55
N GLU A 212 0.89 -5.07 -21.37
CA GLU A 212 0.58 -5.86 -22.57
C GLU A 212 1.75 -5.88 -23.55
N GLU A 213 2.42 -4.74 -23.76
CA GLU A 213 3.59 -4.68 -24.65
C GLU A 213 4.74 -5.55 -24.14
N TYR A 214 5.04 -5.50 -22.84
CA TYR A 214 6.06 -6.37 -22.24
C TYR A 214 5.66 -7.85 -22.30
N ALA A 215 4.38 -8.18 -22.09
CA ALA A 215 3.92 -9.56 -22.12
C ALA A 215 4.01 -10.20 -23.52
N ARG A 216 4.05 -9.40 -24.59
CA ARG A 216 4.19 -9.90 -25.97
C ARG A 216 5.61 -10.31 -26.34
N VAL A 217 6.61 -9.86 -25.59
CA VAL A 217 8.03 -10.09 -25.89
C VAL A 217 8.69 -11.09 -24.96
N VAL A 218 7.94 -11.70 -24.04
CA VAL A 218 8.38 -12.72 -23.09
C VAL A 218 7.88 -14.10 -23.49
#